data_AF-A0A2W4L818-F1
#
_entry.id   AF-A0A2W4L818-F1
#
_cell.length_a   1.000
_cell.length_b   1.000
_cell.length_c   1.000
_cell.angle_alpha   90.00
_cell.angle_beta   90.00
_cell.angle_gamma   90.00
#
_symmetry.space_group_name_H-M   'P 1'
#
loop_
_entity.id
_entity.type
_entity.pdbx_description
1 polymer ?
#
loop_
_entity_poly.entity_id
_entity_poly.type
_entity_poly.pdbx_seq_one_letter_code
_entity_poly.pdbx_strand_id
1 'polypeptide(L)'
;MARPGSGRRSAPSASGARRRLARFAALACLVVSALLALGCGLLRGTVNASPSLRWWLFSNFGAGRLCPEMLKRSASLKLATEGNTIGRFFPDGCVTTVNQATQTITLDFTGTGYAWTPVAGRVGFRAGAAIDYRMDFYMAEDAVYVWAVPARVLRGPEFQMTAIEYSLANFAAQGPAGYLLNTFGAQLMNSQLATGFTVIHGDDGDEFALGRLSPPQRPKSPFVRGADRYVFANEITEIKSGQVDFLGPFEVVDDDQALFLRLRVTGPAVDAFVVPRSSGDVWRKGLELGTPLGPPPSPPVSTWVVPSGPERQDVLRLPPGQYYVVIENGSRLGTVNPPWTPLGVIGGNIATVAYLAELGEVD
;
A
#
# COMPACT_ATOMS: atom_id res chain seq x y z
N MET A 1 -48.48 -39.79 36.53
CA MET A 1 -46.99 -39.78 36.48
C MET A 1 -46.59 -39.36 35.08
N ALA A 2 -45.78 -38.36 34.75
CA ALA A 2 -45.17 -37.21 35.42
C ALA A 2 -44.89 -36.19 34.28
N ARG A 3 -45.09 -34.89 34.52
CA ARG A 3 -44.82 -33.81 33.54
C ARG A 3 -43.31 -33.47 33.51
N PRO A 4 -42.69 -33.20 32.36
CA PRO A 4 -41.35 -32.61 32.33
C PRO A 4 -41.43 -31.08 32.43
N GLY A 5 -40.67 -30.51 33.37
CA GLY A 5 -40.62 -29.09 33.66
C GLY A 5 -39.72 -28.30 32.69
N SER A 6 -40.21 -27.13 32.26
CA SER A 6 -39.48 -26.16 31.46
C SER A 6 -38.54 -25.32 32.35
N GLY A 7 -37.24 -25.60 32.32
CA GLY A 7 -36.22 -24.76 32.96
C GLY A 7 -35.79 -23.61 32.05
N ARG A 8 -36.25 -22.38 32.31
CA ARG A 8 -35.68 -21.15 31.72
C ARG A 8 -34.32 -20.87 32.38
N ARG A 9 -33.23 -21.03 31.62
CA ARG A 9 -31.92 -20.49 31.98
C ARG A 9 -31.82 -19.05 31.48
N SER A 10 -31.69 -18.11 32.40
CA SER A 10 -31.37 -16.70 32.13
C SER A 10 -29.91 -16.58 31.70
N ALA A 11 -29.68 -16.02 30.51
CA ALA A 11 -28.33 -15.70 30.03
C ALA A 11 -27.76 -14.47 30.76
N PRO A 12 -26.47 -14.46 31.14
CA PRO A 12 -25.85 -13.31 31.76
C PRO A 12 -25.69 -12.15 30.75
N SER A 13 -26.07 -10.95 31.19
CA SER A 13 -26.01 -9.70 30.43
C SER A 13 -24.56 -9.33 30.08
N ALA A 14 -24.27 -9.24 28.78
CA ALA A 14 -22.96 -8.86 28.20
C ALA A 14 -22.58 -7.37 28.39
N SER A 15 -23.32 -6.61 29.19
CA SER A 15 -23.15 -5.16 29.36
C SER A 15 -22.03 -4.77 30.34
N GLY A 16 -21.58 -5.67 31.21
CA GLY A 16 -20.58 -5.38 32.25
C GLY A 16 -19.12 -5.44 31.79
N ALA A 17 -18.79 -6.28 30.80
CA ALA A 17 -17.40 -6.49 30.36
C ALA A 17 -16.86 -5.35 29.47
N ARG A 18 -17.73 -4.73 28.67
CA ARG A 18 -17.36 -3.60 27.80
C ARG A 18 -16.97 -2.32 28.56
N ARG A 19 -17.53 -2.10 29.76
CA ARG A 19 -17.21 -0.91 30.58
C ARG A 19 -15.85 -0.98 31.28
N ARG A 20 -15.24 -2.16 31.43
CA ARG A 20 -13.92 -2.31 32.06
C ARG A 20 -12.75 -2.19 31.06
N LEU A 21 -12.91 -2.64 29.81
CA LEU A 21 -11.92 -2.40 28.76
C LEU A 21 -11.83 -0.91 28.35
N ALA A 22 -12.96 -0.20 28.32
CA ALA A 22 -12.99 1.22 27.99
C ALA A 22 -12.20 2.10 28.98
N ARG A 23 -12.12 1.70 30.25
CA ARG A 23 -11.39 2.46 31.29
C ARG A 23 -9.87 2.25 31.26
N PHE A 24 -9.39 1.09 30.78
CA PHE A 24 -7.95 0.86 30.58
C PHE A 24 -7.44 1.42 29.25
N ALA A 25 -8.25 1.39 28.18
CA ALA A 25 -7.92 2.03 26.91
C ALA A 25 -7.87 3.57 27.03
N ALA A 26 -8.79 4.18 27.81
CA ALA A 26 -8.78 5.61 28.07
C ALA A 26 -7.55 6.06 28.88
N LEU A 27 -7.03 5.22 29.80
CA LEU A 27 -5.82 5.55 30.57
C LEU A 27 -4.53 5.41 29.74
N ALA A 28 -4.46 4.43 28.83
CA ALA A 28 -3.31 4.25 27.94
C ALA A 28 -3.24 5.35 26.86
N CYS A 29 -4.40 5.76 26.30
CA CYS A 29 -4.46 6.94 25.44
C CYS A 29 -4.11 8.22 26.20
N LEU A 30 -4.51 8.39 27.47
CA LEU A 30 -4.12 9.58 28.25
C LEU A 30 -2.62 9.65 28.53
N VAL A 31 -1.91 8.53 28.70
CA VAL A 31 -0.45 8.56 28.93
C VAL A 31 0.32 8.81 27.62
N VAL A 32 -0.11 8.23 26.50
CA VAL A 32 0.52 8.50 25.19
C VAL A 32 0.16 9.90 24.69
N SER A 33 -1.06 10.38 24.88
CA SER A 33 -1.47 11.76 24.58
C SER A 33 -0.86 12.77 25.55
N ALA A 34 -0.62 12.43 26.82
CA ALA A 34 0.15 13.30 27.73
C ALA A 34 1.65 13.34 27.38
N LEU A 35 2.21 12.27 26.83
CA LEU A 35 3.59 12.24 26.30
C LEU A 35 3.73 12.97 24.96
N LEU A 36 2.64 13.11 24.19
CA LEU A 36 2.62 13.84 22.92
C LEU A 36 2.19 15.31 23.07
N ALA A 37 1.31 15.63 24.02
CA ALA A 37 0.83 17.00 24.28
C ALA A 37 1.77 17.82 25.18
N LEU A 38 2.67 17.17 25.93
CA LEU A 38 3.82 17.83 26.55
C LEU A 38 4.97 17.80 25.56
N GLY A 39 5.02 18.78 24.66
CA GLY A 39 6.11 19.10 23.74
C GLY A 39 7.42 19.46 24.46
N CYS A 40 7.92 18.60 25.33
CA CYS A 40 9.25 18.72 25.89
C CYS A 40 10.25 18.18 24.87
N GLY A 41 10.93 19.08 24.14
CA GLY A 41 12.14 18.75 23.38
C GLY A 41 13.19 17.98 24.21
N LEU A 42 13.12 18.07 25.55
CA LEU A 42 13.90 17.26 26.50
C LEU A 42 13.70 15.75 26.31
N LEU A 43 12.48 15.26 26.06
CA LEU A 43 12.23 13.83 25.87
C LEU A 43 12.76 13.35 24.51
N ARG A 44 12.61 14.16 23.45
CA ARG A 44 13.15 13.84 22.11
C ARG A 44 14.65 13.60 22.17
N GLY A 45 15.39 14.47 22.85
CA GLY A 45 16.83 14.31 23.06
C GLY A 45 17.18 12.99 23.76
N THR A 46 16.48 12.64 24.84
CA THR A 46 16.75 11.38 25.57
C THR A 46 16.40 10.13 24.78
N VAL A 47 15.29 10.14 24.03
CA VAL A 47 14.87 9.02 23.18
C VAL A 47 15.84 8.84 22.01
N ASN A 48 16.19 9.93 21.31
CA ASN A 48 17.13 9.89 20.21
C ASN A 48 18.57 9.54 20.65
N ALA A 49 18.95 9.81 21.90
CA ALA A 49 20.27 9.45 22.43
C ALA A 49 20.39 7.98 22.87
N SER A 50 19.27 7.27 23.08
CA SER A 50 19.27 5.92 23.67
C SER A 50 18.73 4.85 22.71
N PRO A 51 19.60 4.11 21.99
CA PRO A 51 19.17 3.03 21.10
C PRO A 51 18.36 1.94 21.78
N SER A 52 18.68 1.61 23.04
CA SER A 52 17.95 0.59 23.82
C SER A 52 16.53 1.04 24.15
N LEU A 53 16.32 2.32 24.46
CA LEU A 53 14.99 2.87 24.69
C LEU A 53 14.16 2.88 23.40
N ARG A 54 14.76 3.25 22.26
CA ARG A 54 14.07 3.20 20.96
C ARG A 54 13.67 1.79 20.57
N TRP A 55 14.57 0.82 20.72
CA TRP A 55 14.23 -0.58 20.51
C TRP A 55 13.09 -1.03 21.44
N TRP A 56 13.15 -0.68 22.73
CA TRP A 56 12.09 -1.03 23.68
C TRP A 56 10.74 -0.43 23.27
N LEU A 57 10.71 0.87 22.91
CA LEU A 57 9.49 1.54 22.44
C LEU A 57 8.94 0.87 21.18
N PHE A 58 9.80 0.63 20.18
CA PHE A 58 9.37 0.02 18.93
C PHE A 58 8.85 -1.41 19.15
N SER A 59 9.58 -2.24 19.89
CA SER A 59 9.21 -3.64 20.11
C SER A 59 7.91 -3.82 20.90
N ASN A 60 7.58 -2.90 21.82
CA ASN A 60 6.36 -2.99 22.62
C ASN A 60 5.13 -2.35 21.95
N PHE A 61 5.32 -1.30 21.14
CA PHE A 61 4.20 -0.52 20.59
C PHE A 61 4.12 -0.55 19.06
N GLY A 62 5.26 -0.54 18.37
CA GLY A 62 5.32 -0.52 16.90
C GLY A 62 5.20 -1.90 16.26
N ALA A 63 5.81 -2.93 16.85
CA ALA A 63 5.88 -4.27 16.26
C ALA A 63 4.50 -4.88 15.93
N GLY A 64 3.50 -4.67 16.80
CA GLY A 64 2.15 -5.17 16.61
C GLY A 64 1.35 -4.43 15.52
N ARG A 65 1.83 -3.27 15.06
CA ARG A 65 1.18 -2.47 14.01
C ARG A 65 1.68 -2.78 12.60
N LEU A 66 2.86 -3.40 12.47
CA LEU A 66 3.48 -3.69 11.18
C LEU A 66 2.56 -4.49 10.24
N CYS A 67 2.04 -5.64 10.68
CA CYS A 67 1.19 -6.47 9.81
C CYS A 67 -0.16 -5.85 9.47
N PRO A 68 -0.91 -5.29 10.45
CA PRO A 68 -2.14 -4.56 10.13
C PRO A 68 -1.94 -3.44 9.11
N GLU A 69 -0.87 -2.64 9.23
CA GLU A 69 -0.58 -1.57 8.28
C GLU A 69 -0.15 -2.11 6.91
N MET A 70 0.68 -3.15 6.88
CA MET A 70 1.14 -3.76 5.63
C MET A 70 -0.05 -4.31 4.82
N LEU A 71 -0.98 -5.02 5.46
CA LEU A 71 -2.13 -5.66 4.79
C LEU A 71 -3.22 -4.68 4.30
N LYS A 72 -3.12 -3.41 4.72
CA LYS A 72 -4.03 -2.34 4.30
C LYS A 72 -3.52 -1.57 3.08
N ARG A 73 -2.25 -1.74 2.69
CA ARG A 73 -1.64 -0.95 1.61
C ARG A 73 -1.09 -1.84 0.51
N SER A 74 -0.94 -1.28 -0.68
CA SER A 74 -0.08 -1.86 -1.71
C SER A 74 1.31 -1.23 -1.66
N ALA A 75 2.29 -1.94 -2.19
CA ALA A 75 3.64 -1.44 -2.37
C ALA A 75 3.91 -1.22 -3.86
N SER A 76 4.31 0.01 -4.21
CA SER A 76 4.68 0.40 -5.56
C SER A 76 6.00 -0.24 -5.98
N LEU A 77 6.04 -0.81 -7.18
CA LEU A 77 7.22 -1.44 -7.76
C LEU A 77 7.86 -0.48 -8.76
N LYS A 78 9.14 -0.18 -8.58
CA LYS A 78 9.91 0.74 -9.41
C LYS A 78 11.20 0.08 -9.85
N LEU A 79 11.62 0.36 -11.09
CA LEU A 79 12.90 -0.13 -11.63
C LEU A 79 14.12 0.59 -11.07
N ALA A 80 13.94 1.86 -10.73
CA ALA A 80 14.94 2.71 -10.12
C ALA A 80 14.29 3.42 -8.92
N THR A 81 15.08 3.80 -7.92
CA THR A 81 14.62 4.45 -6.68
C THR A 81 13.73 5.67 -6.96
N GLU A 82 14.11 6.48 -7.95
CA GLU A 82 13.40 7.70 -8.37
C GLU A 82 12.53 7.49 -9.63
N GLY A 83 12.32 6.24 -10.03
CA GLY A 83 11.52 5.89 -11.20
C GLY A 83 10.03 5.98 -10.95
N ASN A 84 9.27 5.91 -12.05
CA ASN A 84 7.82 5.77 -11.99
C ASN A 84 7.44 4.35 -11.54
N THR A 85 6.27 4.24 -10.92
CA THR A 85 5.67 2.94 -10.57
C THR A 85 5.31 2.21 -11.86
N ILE A 86 5.79 0.97 -11.98
CA ILE A 86 5.54 0.08 -13.13
C ILE A 86 4.62 -1.09 -12.77
N GLY A 87 4.21 -1.17 -11.51
CA GLY A 87 3.50 -2.32 -10.96
C GLY A 87 3.28 -2.16 -9.46
N ARG A 88 2.51 -3.08 -8.88
CA ARG A 88 2.16 -3.04 -7.46
C ARG A 88 2.17 -4.45 -6.87
N PHE A 89 2.58 -4.52 -5.62
CA PHE A 89 2.48 -5.72 -4.78
C PHE A 89 1.39 -5.50 -3.72
N PHE A 90 0.54 -6.50 -3.55
CA PHE A 90 -0.61 -6.51 -2.65
C PHE A 90 -0.43 -7.65 -1.65
N PRO A 91 0.00 -7.33 -0.42
CA PRO A 91 0.22 -8.33 0.62
C PRO A 91 -1.11 -8.99 1.03
N ASP A 92 -1.10 -10.31 1.13
CA ASP A 92 -2.24 -11.14 1.55
C ASP A 92 -1.95 -11.95 2.82
N GLY A 93 -0.67 -12.02 3.23
CA GLY A 93 -0.21 -12.68 4.45
C GLY A 93 0.91 -11.91 5.11
N CYS A 94 0.88 -11.83 6.43
CA CYS A 94 1.91 -11.19 7.24
C CYS A 94 1.99 -11.82 8.63
N VAL A 95 3.20 -12.12 9.08
CA VAL A 95 3.51 -12.56 10.44
C VAL A 95 4.74 -11.78 10.94
N THR A 96 4.65 -11.25 12.15
CA THR A 96 5.78 -10.61 12.83
C THR A 96 6.19 -11.38 14.07
N THR A 97 7.50 -11.54 14.25
CA THR A 97 8.08 -12.12 15.47
C THR A 97 9.16 -11.19 16.01
N VAL A 98 9.07 -10.83 17.28
CA VAL A 98 10.05 -9.96 17.94
C VAL A 98 11.11 -10.82 18.61
N ASN A 99 12.38 -10.61 18.28
CA ASN A 99 13.51 -11.22 18.96
C ASN A 99 14.22 -10.18 19.85
N GLN A 100 14.01 -10.30 21.15
CA GLN A 100 14.59 -9.38 22.14
C GLN A 100 16.11 -9.56 22.30
N ALA A 101 16.65 -10.77 22.08
CA ALA A 101 18.06 -11.05 22.27
C ALA A 101 18.93 -10.41 21.16
N THR A 102 18.44 -10.45 19.92
CA THR A 102 19.14 -9.84 18.77
C THR A 102 18.68 -8.42 18.46
N GLN A 103 17.63 -7.94 19.14
CA GLN A 103 16.95 -6.68 18.87
C GLN A 103 16.51 -6.57 17.40
N THR A 104 15.84 -7.62 16.92
CA THR A 104 15.35 -7.69 15.55
C THR A 104 13.89 -8.08 15.50
N ILE A 105 13.22 -7.69 14.43
CA ILE A 105 11.87 -8.14 14.10
C ILE A 105 11.94 -8.95 12.84
N THR A 106 11.52 -10.20 12.93
CA THR A 106 11.27 -11.01 11.76
C THR A 106 9.94 -10.59 11.16
N LEU A 107 9.95 -10.13 9.91
CA LEU A 107 8.78 -9.89 9.08
C LEU A 107 8.72 -10.99 8.02
N ASP A 108 7.73 -11.87 8.13
CA ASP A 108 7.38 -12.87 7.11
C ASP A 108 6.13 -12.39 6.39
N PHE A 109 6.20 -12.23 5.07
CA PHE A 109 5.08 -11.78 4.27
C PHE A 109 4.90 -12.59 2.98
N THR A 110 3.66 -12.61 2.51
CA THR A 110 3.26 -13.12 1.20
C THR A 110 2.25 -12.19 0.54
N GLY A 111 2.15 -12.26 -0.78
CA GLY A 111 1.17 -11.50 -1.54
C GLY A 111 1.20 -11.83 -3.03
N THR A 112 0.35 -11.15 -3.77
CA THR A 112 0.35 -11.17 -5.22
C THR A 112 0.58 -9.78 -5.77
N GLY A 113 0.97 -9.69 -7.03
CA GLY A 113 1.13 -8.40 -7.67
C GLY A 113 1.20 -8.53 -9.16
N TYR A 114 1.36 -7.39 -9.79
CA TYR A 114 1.66 -7.31 -11.21
C TYR A 114 2.72 -6.24 -11.46
N ALA A 115 3.49 -6.42 -12.50
CA ALA A 115 4.41 -5.42 -13.02
C ALA A 115 4.39 -5.43 -14.54
N TRP A 116 4.65 -4.28 -15.14
CA TRP A 116 4.83 -4.18 -16.57
C TRP A 116 6.30 -4.21 -16.95
N THR A 117 6.61 -4.94 -18.02
CA THR A 117 7.93 -4.91 -18.64
C THR A 117 7.82 -4.70 -20.15
N PRO A 118 8.79 -4.02 -20.79
CA PRO A 118 8.81 -3.88 -22.25
C PRO A 118 8.79 -5.20 -23.02
N VAL A 119 9.34 -6.27 -22.42
CA VAL A 119 9.54 -7.56 -23.09
C VAL A 119 8.30 -8.46 -22.95
N ALA A 120 7.64 -8.47 -21.79
CA ALA A 120 6.58 -9.43 -21.50
C ALA A 120 5.19 -8.80 -21.39
N GLY A 121 5.07 -7.47 -21.39
CA GLY A 121 3.81 -6.81 -21.06
C GLY A 121 3.52 -6.91 -19.57
N ARG A 122 2.24 -7.02 -19.19
CA ARG A 122 1.85 -7.24 -17.78
C ARG A 122 2.24 -8.66 -17.36
N VAL A 123 2.99 -8.74 -16.29
CA VAL A 123 3.41 -9.97 -15.63
C VAL A 123 2.76 -10.02 -14.26
N GLY A 124 1.87 -10.99 -14.06
CA GLY A 124 1.35 -11.31 -12.74
C GLY A 124 2.32 -12.20 -11.98
N PHE A 125 2.42 -12.02 -10.67
CA PHE A 125 3.29 -12.81 -9.82
C PHE A 125 2.74 -13.02 -8.41
N ARG A 126 3.23 -14.08 -7.76
CA ARG A 126 3.15 -14.29 -6.32
C ARG A 126 4.54 -14.09 -5.73
N ALA A 127 4.60 -13.38 -4.61
CA ALA A 127 5.85 -13.07 -3.93
C ALA A 127 5.73 -13.25 -2.42
N GLY A 128 6.85 -13.62 -1.80
CA GLY A 128 6.97 -13.63 -0.34
C GLY A 128 8.42 -13.70 0.11
N ALA A 129 8.69 -13.24 1.33
CA ALA A 129 10.02 -13.29 1.93
C ALA A 129 9.90 -13.32 3.46
N ALA A 130 10.97 -13.74 4.12
CA ALA A 130 11.10 -13.59 5.58
C ALA A 130 12.44 -12.92 5.91
N ILE A 131 12.39 -11.77 6.57
CA ILE A 131 13.56 -10.92 6.82
C ILE A 131 13.58 -10.47 8.27
N ASP A 132 14.74 -10.57 8.89
CA ASP A 132 15.03 -9.91 10.15
C ASP A 132 15.40 -8.45 9.87
N TYR A 133 14.61 -7.52 10.41
CA TYR A 133 14.91 -6.09 10.41
C TYR A 133 15.37 -5.63 11.78
N ARG A 134 16.43 -4.82 11.82
CA ARG A 134 16.73 -3.94 12.95
C ARG A 134 15.89 -2.69 12.79
N MET A 135 14.76 -2.67 13.49
CA MET A 135 13.91 -1.50 13.52
C MET A 135 14.53 -0.45 14.42
N ASP A 136 14.62 0.77 13.92
CA ASP A 136 15.04 1.93 14.68
C ASP A 136 14.16 3.12 14.31
N PHE A 137 14.18 4.19 15.09
CA PHE A 137 13.53 5.43 14.70
C PHE A 137 14.29 6.66 15.18
N TYR A 138 13.88 7.82 14.69
CA TYR A 138 14.38 9.11 15.12
C TYR A 138 13.25 10.13 15.14
N MET A 139 13.11 10.84 16.25
CA MET A 139 12.13 11.89 16.42
C MET A 139 12.73 13.22 16.00
N ALA A 140 12.38 13.71 14.81
CA ALA A 140 12.72 15.05 14.34
C ALA A 140 11.78 16.09 14.96
N GLU A 141 11.84 17.33 14.47
CA GLU A 141 11.01 18.42 15.00
C GLU A 141 9.53 18.27 14.61
N ASP A 142 9.30 17.86 13.36
CA ASP A 142 8.03 17.81 12.62
C ASP A 142 7.62 16.39 12.18
N ALA A 143 8.46 15.39 12.44
CA ALA A 143 8.22 14.02 12.00
C ALA A 143 8.99 12.97 12.81
N VAL A 144 8.52 11.73 12.77
CA VAL A 144 9.23 10.54 13.25
C VAL A 144 9.68 9.71 12.05
N TYR A 145 10.99 9.50 11.94
CA TYR A 145 11.62 8.67 10.92
C TYR A 145 11.79 7.26 11.47
N VAL A 146 11.05 6.29 10.96
CA VAL A 146 11.17 4.88 11.31
C VAL A 146 11.95 4.16 10.22
N TRP A 147 13.03 3.48 10.61
CA TRP A 147 13.91 2.75 9.71
C TRP A 147 13.77 1.26 9.91
N ALA A 148 13.58 0.53 8.82
CA ALA A 148 13.72 -0.92 8.77
C ALA A 148 15.05 -1.26 8.09
N VAL A 149 16.09 -1.50 8.90
CA VAL A 149 17.42 -1.85 8.38
C VAL A 149 17.53 -3.38 8.30
N PRO A 150 17.74 -3.98 7.11
CA PRO A 150 17.86 -5.42 6.99
C PRO A 150 19.04 -5.94 7.80
N ALA A 151 18.77 -6.89 8.69
CA ALA A 151 19.78 -7.57 9.50
C ALA A 151 20.21 -8.89 8.85
N ARG A 152 19.22 -9.67 8.38
CA ARG A 152 19.42 -10.97 7.75
C ARG A 152 18.18 -11.40 6.97
N VAL A 153 18.37 -12.01 5.82
CA VAL A 153 17.30 -12.70 5.08
C VAL A 153 17.17 -14.13 5.62
N LEU A 154 16.02 -14.48 6.22
CA LEU A 154 15.74 -15.82 6.75
C LEU A 154 15.25 -16.77 5.65
N ARG A 155 14.31 -16.27 4.84
CA ARG A 155 13.81 -16.93 3.64
C ARG A 155 13.95 -15.93 2.51
N GLY A 156 14.72 -16.31 1.50
CA GLY A 156 14.91 -15.52 0.29
C GLY A 156 13.56 -15.18 -0.38
N PRO A 157 13.53 -14.15 -1.21
CA PRO A 157 12.34 -13.82 -1.99
C PRO A 157 11.92 -15.00 -2.87
N GLU A 158 10.79 -15.60 -2.56
CA GLU A 158 10.11 -16.53 -3.44
C GLU A 158 9.33 -15.70 -4.46
N PHE A 159 9.70 -15.81 -5.74
CA PHE A 159 8.99 -15.15 -6.84
C PHE A 159 8.48 -16.22 -7.79
N GLN A 160 7.17 -16.30 -7.94
CA GLN A 160 6.51 -17.20 -8.88
C GLN A 160 5.66 -16.38 -9.83
N MET A 161 6.05 -16.35 -11.10
CA MET A 161 5.23 -15.78 -12.16
C MET A 161 3.94 -16.59 -12.31
N THR A 162 2.80 -15.91 -12.32
CA THR A 162 1.48 -16.54 -12.44
C THR A 162 0.93 -16.43 -13.85
N ALA A 163 1.14 -15.30 -14.53
CA ALA A 163 0.65 -15.08 -15.89
C ALA A 163 1.43 -14.00 -16.66
N ILE A 164 1.34 -14.08 -17.99
CA ILE A 164 1.84 -13.08 -18.93
C ILE A 164 0.69 -12.71 -19.89
N GLU A 165 0.45 -11.42 -20.11
CA GLU A 165 -0.70 -10.93 -20.89
C GLU A 165 -0.67 -11.32 -22.39
N TYR A 166 0.51 -11.47 -23.00
CA TYR A 166 0.63 -11.83 -24.42
C TYR A 166 0.90 -13.32 -24.61
N SER A 167 -0.07 -14.08 -25.13
CA SER A 167 0.07 -15.52 -25.40
C SER A 167 1.03 -15.88 -26.54
N LEU A 168 1.42 -14.94 -27.40
CA LEU A 168 2.55 -15.14 -28.32
C LEU A 168 3.89 -15.26 -27.56
N ALA A 169 3.95 -14.78 -26.31
CA ALA A 169 5.05 -15.04 -25.37
C ALA A 169 4.87 -16.34 -24.56
N ASN A 170 3.80 -17.12 -24.76
CA ASN A 170 3.71 -18.46 -24.15
C ASN A 170 4.77 -19.42 -24.77
N PHE A 171 5.25 -19.10 -25.99
CA PHE A 171 6.47 -19.69 -26.59
C PHE A 171 7.77 -19.25 -25.86
N ALA A 172 7.76 -18.08 -25.21
CA ALA A 172 8.91 -17.50 -24.53
C ALA A 172 8.93 -17.78 -23.01
N ALA A 173 7.78 -18.08 -22.39
CA ALA A 173 7.68 -18.53 -21.00
C ALA A 173 8.30 -19.92 -20.77
N GLN A 174 8.30 -20.78 -21.80
CA GLN A 174 9.06 -22.04 -21.84
C GLN A 174 10.48 -21.86 -22.43
N GLY A 175 10.85 -20.63 -22.81
CA GLY A 175 12.14 -20.28 -23.39
C GLY A 175 12.98 -19.36 -22.48
N PRO A 176 14.07 -18.77 -22.99
CA PRO A 176 14.99 -17.93 -22.21
C PRO A 176 14.34 -16.72 -21.53
N ALA A 177 13.21 -16.23 -22.06
CA ALA A 177 12.51 -15.07 -21.50
C ALA A 177 11.84 -15.37 -20.14
N GLY A 178 11.29 -16.58 -19.95
CA GLY A 178 10.74 -16.99 -18.65
C GLY A 178 11.80 -17.01 -17.55
N TYR A 179 13.02 -17.47 -17.87
CA TYR A 179 14.16 -17.40 -16.97
C TYR A 179 14.58 -15.95 -16.68
N LEU A 180 14.63 -15.10 -17.71
CA LEU A 180 14.94 -13.67 -17.54
C LEU A 180 13.92 -12.95 -16.65
N LEU A 181 12.62 -13.25 -16.79
CA LEU A 181 11.59 -12.63 -15.95
C LEU A 181 11.65 -13.10 -14.50
N ASN A 182 11.85 -14.40 -14.26
CA ASN A 182 11.98 -14.93 -12.89
C ASN A 182 13.24 -14.40 -12.20
N THR A 183 14.38 -14.38 -12.91
CA THR A 183 15.62 -13.81 -12.36
C THR A 183 15.51 -12.31 -12.13
N PHE A 184 14.89 -11.58 -13.05
CA PHE A 184 14.64 -10.14 -12.90
C PHE A 184 13.73 -9.83 -11.70
N GLY A 185 12.61 -10.54 -11.57
CA GLY A 185 11.68 -10.37 -10.45
C GLY A 185 12.35 -10.69 -9.10
N ALA A 186 13.10 -11.79 -9.05
CA ALA A 186 13.87 -12.16 -7.86
C ALA A 186 14.98 -11.14 -7.55
N GLN A 187 15.69 -10.61 -8.55
CA GLN A 187 16.73 -9.59 -8.37
C GLN A 187 16.14 -8.26 -7.91
N LEU A 188 15.04 -7.82 -8.51
CA LEU A 188 14.33 -6.61 -8.12
C LEU A 188 13.83 -6.73 -6.68
N MET A 189 13.20 -7.86 -6.33
CA MET A 189 12.72 -8.06 -4.97
C MET A 189 13.89 -8.14 -3.98
N ASN A 190 14.97 -8.86 -4.31
CA ASN A 190 16.18 -8.89 -3.49
C ASN A 190 16.78 -7.50 -3.28
N SER A 191 16.88 -6.67 -4.32
CA SER A 191 17.46 -5.34 -4.21
C SER A 191 16.60 -4.43 -3.33
N GLN A 192 15.28 -4.47 -3.49
CA GLN A 192 14.36 -3.70 -2.65
C GLN A 192 14.41 -4.15 -1.18
N LEU A 193 14.40 -5.46 -0.94
CA LEU A 193 14.44 -6.03 0.41
C LEU A 193 15.79 -5.78 1.11
N ALA A 194 16.90 -5.84 0.37
CA ALA A 194 18.24 -5.60 0.91
C ALA A 194 18.52 -4.11 1.22
N THR A 195 17.78 -3.18 0.61
CA THR A 195 17.94 -1.75 0.86
C THR A 195 17.24 -1.33 2.16
N GLY A 196 16.21 -2.08 2.59
CA GLY A 196 15.35 -1.68 3.70
C GLY A 196 14.36 -0.59 3.30
N PHE A 197 13.76 0.08 4.28
CA PHE A 197 12.84 1.17 4.02
C PHE A 197 12.79 2.18 5.17
N THR A 198 12.26 3.36 4.86
CA THR A 198 11.97 4.43 5.80
C THR A 198 10.49 4.77 5.73
N VAL A 199 9.84 4.81 6.89
CA VAL A 199 8.53 5.43 7.05
C VAL A 199 8.72 6.75 7.78
N ILE A 200 8.22 7.84 7.21
CA ILE A 200 8.23 9.16 7.85
C ILE A 200 6.80 9.42 8.30
N HIS A 201 6.58 9.45 9.60
CA HIS A 201 5.30 9.79 10.21
C HIS A 201 5.33 11.27 10.62
N GLY A 202 4.63 12.12 9.89
CA GLY A 202 4.46 13.53 10.23
C GLY A 202 3.02 13.84 10.63
N ASP A 203 2.76 15.08 11.00
CA ASP A 203 1.41 15.55 11.34
C ASP A 203 0.44 15.42 10.14
N ASP A 204 0.96 15.56 8.91
CA ASP A 204 0.19 15.41 7.65
C ASP A 204 0.10 13.95 7.14
N GLY A 205 0.43 12.96 7.97
CA GLY A 205 0.36 11.53 7.63
C GLY A 205 1.71 10.87 7.30
N ASP A 206 1.63 9.72 6.63
CA ASP A 206 2.77 8.82 6.45
C ASP A 206 3.39 8.91 5.05
N GLU A 207 4.71 8.88 5.00
CA GLU A 207 5.47 8.75 3.76
C GLU A 207 6.30 7.48 3.77
N PHE A 208 6.36 6.81 2.63
CA PHE A 208 7.17 5.61 2.45
C PHE A 208 8.26 5.85 1.43
N ALA A 209 9.47 5.44 1.77
CA ALA A 209 10.61 5.41 0.87
C ALA A 209 11.38 4.11 1.02
N LEU A 210 11.87 3.59 -0.09
CA LEU A 210 12.82 2.48 -0.08
C LEU A 210 14.20 3.01 0.32
N GLY A 211 14.91 2.22 1.12
CA GLY A 211 16.17 2.60 1.74
C GLY A 211 16.03 3.51 2.96
N ARG A 212 17.17 4.02 3.42
CA ARG A 212 17.29 4.84 4.62
C ARG A 212 17.35 6.33 4.26
N LEU A 213 16.31 7.08 4.61
CA LEU A 213 16.31 8.55 4.55
C LEU A 213 16.67 9.12 5.92
N SER A 214 17.57 10.11 5.94
CA SER A 214 17.92 10.81 7.18
C SER A 214 17.23 12.17 7.24
N PRO A 215 16.74 12.63 8.40
CA PRO A 215 16.19 13.98 8.52
C PRO A 215 17.16 15.05 7.96
N PRO A 216 16.68 16.08 7.24
CA PRO A 216 15.28 16.39 6.91
C PRO A 216 14.82 15.80 5.55
N GLN A 217 15.50 14.79 5.01
CA GLN A 217 15.17 14.22 3.70
C GLN A 217 13.76 13.62 3.71
N ARG A 218 13.03 13.78 2.61
CA ARG A 218 11.70 13.20 2.39
C ARG A 218 11.64 12.62 0.97
N PRO A 219 10.84 11.56 0.72
CA PRO A 219 10.62 11.05 -0.63
C PRO A 219 10.07 12.14 -1.56
N LYS A 220 10.49 12.07 -2.82
CA LYS A 220 10.00 12.97 -3.85
C LYS A 220 8.49 12.77 -4.06
N SER A 221 7.73 13.86 -3.92
CA SER A 221 6.27 13.87 -4.03
C SER A 221 5.84 14.75 -5.21
N PRO A 222 4.94 14.29 -6.10
CA PRO A 222 4.45 15.09 -7.22
C PRO A 222 3.53 16.26 -6.81
N PHE A 223 2.90 16.18 -5.65
CA PHE A 223 2.01 17.22 -5.12
C PHE A 223 2.43 17.69 -3.73
N VAL A 224 2.15 18.96 -3.44
CA VAL A 224 2.15 19.50 -2.07
C VAL A 224 0.92 18.96 -1.35
N ARG A 225 1.06 18.57 -0.08
CA ARG A 225 -0.03 17.99 0.73
C ARG A 225 -1.08 19.02 1.10
N GLY A 226 -2.31 18.57 1.30
CA GLY A 226 -3.31 19.36 2.02
C GLY A 226 -2.94 19.46 3.50
N ALA A 227 -3.33 20.57 4.13
CA ALA A 227 -3.29 20.67 5.59
C ALA A 227 -4.37 19.76 6.21
N ASP A 228 -4.08 19.20 7.38
CA ASP A 228 -5.05 18.47 8.22
C ASP A 228 -5.69 17.24 7.53
N ARG A 229 -4.99 16.63 6.58
CA ARG A 229 -5.43 15.42 5.89
C ARG A 229 -4.38 14.33 5.98
N TYR A 230 -4.85 13.11 6.13
CA TYR A 230 -4.00 11.94 6.17
C TYR A 230 -3.63 11.48 4.75
N VAL A 231 -2.35 11.55 4.39
CA VAL A 231 -1.87 11.09 3.08
C VAL A 231 -1.74 9.56 3.04
N PHE A 232 -2.45 8.92 2.10
CA PHE A 232 -2.24 7.51 1.78
C PHE A 232 -1.08 7.29 0.80
N ALA A 233 -1.03 8.11 -0.24
CA ALA A 233 -0.07 7.96 -1.33
C ALA A 233 0.11 9.29 -2.08
N ASN A 234 1.34 9.55 -2.52
CA ASN A 234 1.71 10.71 -3.33
C ASN A 234 2.81 10.27 -4.31
N GLU A 235 2.40 9.75 -5.48
CA GLU A 235 3.29 8.99 -6.35
C GLU A 235 3.04 9.27 -7.84
N ILE A 236 3.94 8.75 -8.68
CA ILE A 236 3.81 8.75 -10.14
C ILE A 236 3.77 7.29 -10.62
N THR A 237 2.80 6.95 -11.46
CA THR A 237 2.64 5.62 -12.07
C THR A 237 2.59 5.73 -13.59
N GLU A 238 3.11 4.72 -14.29
CA GLU A 238 3.03 4.59 -15.74
C GLU A 238 2.00 3.53 -16.13
N ILE A 239 1.07 3.92 -16.99
CA ILE A 239 -0.01 3.04 -17.46
C ILE A 239 0.09 2.97 -18.96
N LYS A 240 0.41 1.79 -19.51
CA LYS A 240 0.52 1.61 -20.96
C LYS A 240 -0.87 1.48 -21.60
N SER A 241 -0.92 1.63 -22.92
CA SER A 241 -2.15 1.42 -23.67
C SER A 241 -2.69 -0.01 -23.47
N GLY A 242 -4.00 -0.11 -23.24
CA GLY A 242 -4.71 -1.35 -22.91
C GLY A 242 -4.54 -1.84 -21.46
N GLN A 243 -4.04 -1.01 -20.56
CA GLN A 243 -3.74 -1.41 -19.18
C GLN A 243 -4.57 -0.69 -18.13
N VAL A 244 -4.56 -1.29 -16.94
CA VAL A 244 -5.10 -0.73 -15.71
C VAL A 244 -4.06 -0.77 -14.61
N ASP A 245 -4.09 0.23 -13.73
CA ASP A 245 -3.39 0.23 -12.44
C ASP A 245 -4.40 0.40 -11.29
N PHE A 246 -4.26 -0.37 -10.22
CA PHE A 246 -5.09 -0.34 -9.02
C PHE A 246 -4.38 0.44 -7.92
N LEU A 247 -4.73 1.71 -7.77
CA LEU A 247 -4.21 2.56 -6.70
C LEU A 247 -4.93 2.24 -5.39
N GLY A 248 -4.17 2.06 -4.30
CA GLY A 248 -4.70 1.70 -2.99
C GLY A 248 -4.47 0.22 -2.61
N PRO A 249 -5.30 -0.35 -1.72
CA PRO A 249 -6.58 0.17 -1.30
C PRO A 249 -6.46 1.37 -0.35
N PHE A 250 -7.44 2.27 -0.40
CA PHE A 250 -7.57 3.44 0.47
C PHE A 250 -8.72 3.20 1.43
N GLU A 251 -8.49 3.42 2.71
CA GLU A 251 -9.47 3.19 3.78
C GLU A 251 -10.23 4.48 4.08
N VAL A 252 -11.55 4.40 4.17
CA VAL A 252 -12.41 5.44 4.71
C VAL A 252 -12.94 4.91 6.04
N VAL A 253 -12.66 5.62 7.12
CA VAL A 253 -12.88 5.10 8.47
C VAL A 253 -14.28 5.44 8.97
N ASP A 254 -14.71 6.69 8.74
CA ASP A 254 -15.97 7.24 9.26
C ASP A 254 -16.82 7.89 8.16
N ASP A 255 -18.13 8.03 8.42
CA ASP A 255 -19.13 8.52 7.45
C ASP A 255 -18.98 10.02 7.11
N ASP A 256 -18.28 10.78 7.94
CA ASP A 256 -17.98 12.22 7.80
C ASP A 256 -16.65 12.49 7.06
N GLN A 257 -15.99 11.43 6.58
CA GLN A 257 -14.74 11.53 5.84
C GLN A 257 -14.94 11.36 4.33
N ALA A 258 -14.03 11.94 3.56
CA ALA A 258 -13.93 11.73 2.12
C ALA A 258 -12.50 11.38 1.69
N LEU A 259 -12.43 10.67 0.57
CA LEU A 259 -11.19 10.49 -0.17
C LEU A 259 -10.99 11.70 -1.10
N PHE A 260 -9.98 12.50 -0.81
CA PHE A 260 -9.53 13.60 -1.65
C PHE A 260 -8.49 13.06 -2.64
N LEU A 261 -8.79 13.19 -3.93
CA LEU A 261 -7.91 12.76 -5.00
C LEU A 261 -7.44 13.96 -5.81
N ARG A 262 -6.13 14.01 -6.04
CA ARG A 262 -5.51 14.94 -6.99
C ARG A 262 -4.80 14.12 -8.04
N LEU A 263 -5.09 14.39 -9.30
CA LEU A 263 -4.62 13.63 -10.44
C LEU A 263 -4.05 14.58 -11.49
N ARG A 264 -2.89 14.26 -12.04
CA ARG A 264 -2.31 14.97 -13.19
C ARG A 264 -1.77 13.95 -14.17
N VAL A 265 -2.25 14.03 -15.41
CA VAL A 265 -1.92 13.08 -16.47
C VAL A 265 -1.04 13.76 -17.51
N THR A 266 0.07 13.12 -17.83
CA THR A 266 0.91 13.44 -18.98
C THR A 266 0.81 12.29 -19.98
N GLY A 267 0.51 12.60 -21.24
CA GLY A 267 0.24 11.58 -22.28
C GLY A 267 -1.23 11.54 -22.68
N PRO A 268 -1.79 10.37 -23.10
CA PRO A 268 -3.21 10.24 -23.41
C PRO A 268 -4.06 10.43 -22.14
N ALA A 269 -5.32 10.85 -22.32
CA ALA A 269 -6.30 10.82 -21.24
C ALA A 269 -6.49 9.38 -20.72
N VAL A 270 -7.02 9.26 -19.51
CA VAL A 270 -7.30 7.97 -18.86
C VAL A 270 -8.70 7.98 -18.26
N ASP A 271 -9.32 6.82 -18.14
CA ASP A 271 -10.54 6.66 -17.34
C ASP A 271 -10.15 6.28 -15.91
N ALA A 272 -10.84 6.85 -14.93
CA ALA A 272 -10.71 6.53 -13.53
C ALA A 272 -12.01 5.90 -13.02
N PHE A 273 -11.88 4.88 -12.19
CA PHE A 273 -12.98 4.17 -11.55
C PHE A 273 -12.71 4.03 -10.06
N VAL A 274 -13.74 4.20 -9.23
CA VAL A 274 -13.66 3.89 -7.80
C VAL A 274 -14.45 2.62 -7.56
N VAL A 275 -13.78 1.58 -7.08
CA VAL A 275 -14.41 0.28 -6.80
C VAL A 275 -14.17 -0.14 -5.36
N PRO A 276 -15.15 -0.76 -4.67
CA PRO A 276 -14.93 -1.33 -3.34
C PRO A 276 -13.88 -2.44 -3.41
N ARG A 277 -13.09 -2.60 -2.34
CA ARG A 277 -12.02 -3.60 -2.23
C ARG A 277 -12.51 -5.01 -2.54
N SER A 278 -13.71 -5.37 -2.09
CA SER A 278 -14.31 -6.70 -2.36
C SER A 278 -14.42 -7.02 -3.85
N SER A 279 -14.75 -6.03 -4.69
CA SER A 279 -14.83 -6.18 -6.14
C SER A 279 -13.46 -6.02 -6.80
N GLY A 280 -12.69 -5.02 -6.36
CA GLY A 280 -11.36 -4.74 -6.89
C GLY A 280 -10.37 -5.88 -6.66
N ASP A 281 -10.41 -6.56 -5.52
CA ASP A 281 -9.55 -7.72 -5.24
C ASP A 281 -9.83 -8.89 -6.20
N VAL A 282 -11.10 -9.16 -6.53
CA VAL A 282 -11.48 -10.19 -7.51
C VAL A 282 -10.99 -9.80 -8.90
N TRP A 283 -11.21 -8.54 -9.28
CA TRP A 283 -10.82 -8.02 -10.59
C TRP A 283 -9.32 -8.07 -10.81
N ARG A 284 -8.57 -7.51 -9.86
CA ARG A 284 -7.11 -7.48 -9.81
C ARG A 284 -6.52 -8.89 -9.87
N LYS A 285 -6.99 -9.81 -9.02
CA LYS A 285 -6.53 -11.21 -9.04
C LYS A 285 -6.78 -11.89 -10.38
N GLY A 286 -7.92 -11.62 -11.03
CA GLY A 286 -8.17 -12.09 -12.39
C GLY A 286 -7.08 -11.66 -13.37
N LEU A 287 -6.70 -10.38 -13.34
CA LEU A 287 -5.66 -9.81 -14.20
C LEU A 287 -4.26 -10.36 -13.90
N GLU A 288 -3.94 -10.60 -12.62
CA GLU A 288 -2.70 -11.25 -12.18
C GLU A 288 -2.62 -12.73 -12.63
N LEU A 289 -3.77 -13.37 -12.84
CA LEU A 289 -3.88 -14.72 -13.39
C LEU A 289 -4.00 -14.74 -14.92
N GLY A 290 -3.84 -13.59 -15.58
CA GLY A 290 -3.86 -13.50 -17.04
C GLY A 290 -5.26 -13.49 -17.66
N THR A 291 -6.30 -13.28 -16.85
CA THR A 291 -7.64 -13.04 -17.37
C THR A 291 -7.60 -11.80 -18.26
N PRO A 292 -8.20 -11.84 -19.46
CA PRO A 292 -8.29 -10.66 -20.31
C PRO A 292 -8.93 -9.49 -19.57
N LEU A 293 -8.42 -8.27 -19.80
CA LEU A 293 -9.02 -7.07 -19.25
C LEU A 293 -10.48 -6.96 -19.73
N GLY A 294 -11.40 -6.99 -18.76
CA GLY A 294 -12.84 -6.83 -18.92
C GLY A 294 -13.43 -5.97 -17.80
N PRO A 295 -14.73 -5.64 -17.88
CA PRO A 295 -15.39 -4.72 -16.95
C PRO A 295 -15.25 -5.17 -15.48
N PRO A 296 -15.32 -4.24 -14.52
CA PRO A 296 -15.26 -4.58 -13.10
C PRO A 296 -16.39 -5.56 -12.73
N PRO A 297 -16.15 -6.50 -11.79
CA PRO A 297 -17.16 -7.48 -11.36
C PRO A 297 -18.44 -6.86 -10.78
N SER A 298 -18.38 -5.61 -10.33
CA SER A 298 -19.52 -4.81 -9.87
C SER A 298 -19.46 -3.40 -10.48
N PRO A 299 -20.59 -2.69 -10.58
CA PRO A 299 -20.58 -1.28 -10.97
C PRO A 299 -19.61 -0.46 -10.10
N PRO A 300 -18.78 0.43 -10.69
CA PRO A 300 -18.00 1.40 -9.94
C PRO A 300 -18.91 2.33 -9.13
N VAL A 301 -18.42 2.76 -7.97
CA VAL A 301 -19.08 3.79 -7.13
C VAL A 301 -19.00 5.16 -7.82
N SER A 302 -17.90 5.41 -8.53
CA SER A 302 -17.69 6.62 -9.33
C SER A 302 -16.84 6.30 -10.55
N THR A 303 -17.05 7.04 -11.63
CA THR A 303 -16.28 6.95 -12.87
C THR A 303 -16.16 8.31 -13.53
N TRP A 304 -14.98 8.64 -14.05
CA TRP A 304 -14.73 9.88 -14.77
C TRP A 304 -13.51 9.78 -15.68
N VAL A 305 -13.42 10.70 -16.65
CA VAL A 305 -12.23 10.88 -17.49
C VAL A 305 -11.28 11.86 -16.83
N VAL A 306 -9.99 11.50 -16.79
CA VAL A 306 -8.90 12.37 -16.39
C VAL A 306 -8.17 12.85 -17.66
N PRO A 307 -8.40 14.10 -18.09
CA PRO A 307 -7.75 14.62 -19.29
C PRO A 307 -6.25 14.83 -19.06
N SER A 308 -5.50 14.88 -20.17
CA SER A 308 -4.11 15.28 -20.15
C SER A 308 -3.96 16.77 -19.81
N GLY A 309 -2.93 17.12 -19.05
CA GLY A 309 -2.56 18.52 -18.80
C GLY A 309 -2.76 18.95 -17.34
N PRO A 310 -3.69 19.89 -17.06
CA PRO A 310 -3.80 20.48 -15.73
C PRO A 310 -4.17 19.47 -14.66
N GLU A 311 -3.80 19.79 -13.42
CA GLU A 311 -4.22 19.02 -12.26
C GLU A 311 -5.75 19.04 -12.12
N ARG A 312 -6.31 17.88 -11.83
CA ARG A 312 -7.72 17.69 -11.47
C ARG A 312 -7.80 17.28 -10.01
N GLN A 313 -8.73 17.89 -9.27
CA GLN A 313 -9.03 17.56 -7.89
C GLN A 313 -10.47 17.08 -7.77
N ASP A 314 -10.66 15.92 -7.15
CA ASP A 314 -11.97 15.32 -6.91
C ASP A 314 -12.11 14.99 -5.41
N VAL A 315 -13.32 15.15 -4.88
CA VAL A 315 -13.67 14.80 -3.48
C VAL A 315 -14.72 13.70 -3.51
N LEU A 316 -14.38 12.54 -2.96
CA LEU A 316 -15.22 11.35 -3.01
C LEU A 316 -15.77 11.06 -1.61
N ARG A 317 -17.04 11.42 -1.39
CA ARG A 317 -17.79 11.03 -0.18
C ARG A 317 -18.18 9.57 -0.33
N LEU A 318 -17.46 8.67 0.33
CA LEU A 318 -17.63 7.23 0.25
C LEU A 318 -18.06 6.70 1.62
N PRO A 319 -18.94 5.68 1.71
CA PRO A 319 -19.20 5.01 2.97
C PRO A 319 -17.91 4.40 3.58
N PRO A 320 -17.84 4.21 4.90
CA PRO A 320 -16.75 3.51 5.56
C PRO A 320 -16.44 2.17 4.88
N GLY A 321 -15.16 1.95 4.58
CA GLY A 321 -14.73 0.79 3.81
C GLY A 321 -13.38 1.02 3.15
N GLN A 322 -13.00 0.09 2.26
CA GLN A 322 -11.75 0.18 1.51
C GLN A 322 -12.03 0.18 0.03
N TYR A 323 -11.33 1.04 -0.71
CA TYR A 323 -11.58 1.30 -2.12
C TYR A 323 -10.30 1.29 -2.93
N TYR A 324 -10.39 0.83 -4.18
CA TYR A 324 -9.37 1.05 -5.19
C TYR A 324 -9.78 2.20 -6.09
N VAL A 325 -8.80 3.04 -6.45
CA VAL A 325 -8.93 3.92 -7.61
C VAL A 325 -8.24 3.22 -8.76
N VAL A 326 -9.02 2.72 -9.71
CA VAL A 326 -8.51 2.01 -10.89
C VAL A 326 -8.35 3.02 -12.01
N ILE A 327 -7.15 3.13 -12.55
CA ILE A 327 -6.87 4.01 -13.69
C ILE A 327 -6.66 3.13 -14.93
N GLU A 328 -7.47 3.34 -15.97
CA GLU A 328 -7.35 2.65 -17.26
C GLU A 328 -6.82 3.60 -18.33
N ASN A 329 -5.82 3.13 -19.08
CA ASN A 329 -5.40 3.73 -20.34
C ASN A 329 -5.77 2.78 -21.49
N GLY A 330 -7.04 2.70 -21.87
CA GLY A 330 -7.49 1.79 -22.91
C GLY A 330 -8.91 2.14 -23.38
N SER A 331 -9.45 1.32 -24.29
CA SER A 331 -10.82 1.46 -24.82
C SER A 331 -11.75 0.34 -24.36
N ARG A 332 -11.33 -0.45 -23.35
CA ARG A 332 -12.04 -1.68 -22.96
C ARG A 332 -13.05 -1.44 -21.86
N LEU A 333 -12.77 -0.48 -20.97
CA LEU A 333 -13.57 -0.29 -19.76
C LEU A 333 -14.30 1.05 -19.76
N GLY A 334 -13.62 2.10 -20.22
CA GLY A 334 -14.12 3.46 -20.16
C GLY A 334 -14.50 4.06 -21.51
N THR A 335 -14.48 5.39 -21.53
CA THR A 335 -14.91 6.20 -22.68
C THR A 335 -13.73 6.71 -23.48
N VAL A 336 -12.53 6.70 -22.91
CA VAL A 336 -11.31 7.11 -23.60
C VAL A 336 -10.95 6.05 -24.64
N ASN A 337 -10.49 6.51 -25.79
CA ASN A 337 -9.90 5.64 -26.80
C ASN A 337 -8.54 6.22 -27.19
N PRO A 338 -7.46 5.81 -26.50
CA PRO A 338 -6.12 6.32 -26.79
C PRO A 338 -5.77 6.04 -28.25
N PRO A 339 -5.17 7.00 -28.99
CA PRO A 339 -4.83 6.80 -30.39
C PRO A 339 -3.98 5.54 -30.57
N TRP A 340 -4.44 4.56 -31.34
CA TRP A 340 -3.63 3.38 -31.59
C TRP A 340 -2.45 3.74 -32.50
N THR A 341 -1.23 3.39 -32.08
CA THR A 341 -0.03 3.50 -32.92
C THR A 341 0.68 2.14 -32.97
N PRO A 342 1.21 1.70 -34.13
CA PRO A 342 1.98 0.45 -34.21
C PRO A 342 3.22 0.46 -33.29
N LEU A 343 3.81 1.64 -33.06
CA LEU A 343 4.91 1.86 -32.11
C LEU A 343 4.44 1.85 -30.64
N GLY A 344 3.12 1.86 -30.39
CA GLY A 344 2.48 1.72 -29.09
C GLY A 344 2.96 0.49 -28.31
N VAL A 345 3.20 -0.60 -29.02
CA VAL A 345 3.66 -1.88 -28.44
C VAL A 345 5.07 -1.77 -27.85
N ILE A 346 5.89 -0.82 -28.31
CA ILE A 346 7.28 -0.59 -27.85
C ILE A 346 7.36 0.60 -26.87
N GLY A 347 6.21 1.13 -26.42
CA GLY A 347 6.15 2.25 -25.49
C GLY A 347 5.49 3.53 -26.04
N GLY A 348 4.83 3.50 -27.19
CA GLY A 348 3.91 4.58 -27.55
C GLY A 348 2.64 4.57 -26.67
N ASN A 349 2.06 5.74 -26.44
CA ASN A 349 0.80 5.93 -25.69
C ASN A 349 0.82 5.54 -24.21
N ILE A 350 1.90 5.91 -23.51
CA ILE A 350 2.01 5.78 -22.06
C ILE A 350 1.31 6.97 -21.42
N ALA A 351 0.36 6.72 -20.51
CA ALA A 351 -0.14 7.72 -19.59
C ALA A 351 0.71 7.69 -18.32
N THR A 352 1.40 8.80 -18.05
CA THR A 352 2.09 8.99 -16.77
C THR A 352 1.14 9.75 -15.85
N VAL A 353 0.71 9.10 -14.79
CA VAL A 353 -0.28 9.61 -13.85
C VAL A 353 0.41 9.94 -12.54
N ALA A 354 0.56 11.21 -12.25
CA ALA A 354 0.86 11.67 -10.91
C ALA A 354 -0.44 11.70 -10.11
N TYR A 355 -0.45 11.11 -8.92
CA TYR A 355 -1.61 11.17 -8.03
C TYR A 355 -1.25 11.44 -6.57
N LEU A 356 -2.16 12.09 -5.85
CA LEU A 356 -2.17 12.24 -4.40
C LEU A 356 -3.54 11.79 -3.89
N ALA A 357 -3.55 10.87 -2.92
CA ALA A 357 -4.74 10.35 -2.26
C ALA A 357 -4.67 10.66 -0.77
N GLU A 358 -5.67 11.37 -0.26
CA GLU A 358 -5.74 11.83 1.13
C GLU A 358 -7.11 11.51 1.74
N LEU A 359 -7.15 11.25 3.04
CA LEU A 359 -8.36 11.14 3.85
C LEU A 359 -8.52 12.40 4.70
N GLY A 360 -9.71 12.96 4.73
CA GLY A 360 -10.02 14.09 5.61
C GLY A 360 -11.52 14.21 5.86
N GLU A 361 -11.88 15.02 6.84
CA GLU A 361 -13.27 15.40 7.10
C GLU A 361 -13.81 16.25 5.95
N VAL A 362 -15.13 16.18 5.74
CA VAL A 362 -15.80 17.00 4.74
C VAL A 362 -16.50 18.17 5.40
N ASP A 363 -16.07 19.39 5.04
CA ASP A 363 -16.74 20.63 5.43
C ASP A 363 -18.21 20.71 4.96
#